data_AF-A0A4P9WV93-F1
#
_entry.id   AF-A0A4P9WV93-F1
#
_cell.length_a   1.000
_cell.length_b   1.000
_cell.length_c   1.000
_cell.angle_alpha   90.00
_cell.angle_beta   90.00
_cell.angle_gamma   90.00
#
_symmetry.space_group_name_H-M   'P 1'
#
loop_
_entity.id
_entity.type
_entity.pdbx_description
1 polymer ?
#
loop_
_entity_poly.entity_id
_entity_poly.type
_entity_poly.pdbx_seq_one_letter_code
_entity_poly.pdbx_strand_id
1 'polypeptide(L)'
;MPPLRPVRASVPGKVLIAGGYVVLDPAYEGLVLAVSARFQTRVAPSILLSPSPSPSNPSPSLPPPVTVGSTERIVRVHVRSPQFTDGTWDYDVYGASEPPVVHLVELAGRENPFVAAAIRIVVLANLHRHGLAELKRRFGQGNGPRGSSLSAIQITCTADNAFYSQASAVEGLPREAVAPALRDMAPQAPLGLPMAEVPKTGLGSSAVLVTSLVAALAAYLLQAPAERDAVHRLAQLAHCLAQGKIGSGFDVAAACYGACLYRRWSPSPLADALAGWDALTAPSCFAQATHPAAWTHVATPLCMPRCLHLVLADVVHGADTRHMVRGVLAWRAAHPQDAAQLWQQLDAYNRAFGACLARLASLEAARAGDPQWPKDVDAAAASRYAPSAAPAAPLVPADPSVNAVAAAMTVNMAGIRLLWAELGQRSGVAVEPPAQTALLDHLQRTVPGLVAAGVPGAGGGDAIFGLVLGEAARDALDAALAAYPQLVIRLPVDVDARAGLGETDVGAGTAPAAMSEPAGGLCQTIEPLQEL
;
A
#
# COMPACT_ATOMS: atom_id res chain seq x y z
N MET A 1 14.02 -7.30 -28.07
CA MET A 1 13.96 -6.59 -26.78
C MET A 1 15.24 -5.78 -26.59
N PRO A 2 15.18 -4.46 -26.35
CA PRO A 2 16.33 -3.62 -26.02
C PRO A 2 17.15 -4.12 -24.81
N PRO A 3 18.39 -3.63 -24.64
CA PRO A 3 19.24 -4.01 -23.52
C PRO A 3 18.61 -3.62 -22.18
N LEU A 4 18.89 -4.42 -21.15
CA LEU A 4 18.40 -4.20 -19.80
C LEU A 4 19.01 -2.91 -19.22
N ARG A 5 18.16 -1.96 -18.87
CA ARG A 5 18.53 -0.68 -18.22
C ARG A 5 17.98 -0.63 -16.80
N PRO A 6 18.60 0.13 -15.88
CA PRO A 6 18.02 0.34 -14.56
C PRO A 6 16.59 0.88 -14.66
N VAL A 7 15.70 0.32 -13.84
CA VAL A 7 14.30 0.73 -13.72
C VAL A 7 14.02 1.08 -12.27
N ARG A 8 13.21 2.13 -12.05
CA ARG A 8 12.67 2.47 -10.73
C ARG A 8 11.14 2.47 -10.81
N ALA A 9 10.49 1.90 -9.81
CA ALA A 9 9.07 2.07 -9.56
C ALA A 9 8.86 2.68 -8.18
N SER A 10 7.88 3.57 -8.06
CA SER A 10 7.49 4.25 -6.83
C SER A 10 5.99 4.14 -6.66
N VAL A 11 5.51 3.63 -5.53
CA VAL A 11 4.08 3.43 -5.27
C VAL A 11 3.68 4.06 -3.93
N PRO A 12 2.47 4.62 -3.81
CA PRO A 12 2.01 5.22 -2.57
C PRO A 12 1.65 4.17 -1.52
N GLY A 13 1.79 4.53 -0.25
CA GLY A 13 1.14 3.86 0.87
C GLY A 13 -0.37 4.07 0.85
N LYS A 14 -1.07 3.45 1.81
CA LYS A 14 -2.53 3.55 1.90
C LYS A 14 -3.03 3.71 3.32
N VAL A 15 -4.26 4.21 3.45
CA VAL A 15 -5.07 4.18 4.67
C VAL A 15 -6.51 3.83 4.29
N LEU A 16 -7.07 2.78 4.89
CA LEU A 16 -8.50 2.48 4.76
C LEU A 16 -9.23 3.24 5.87
N ILE A 17 -10.00 4.26 5.52
CA ILE A 17 -10.69 5.12 6.51
C ILE A 17 -12.18 4.79 6.67
N ALA A 18 -12.76 4.03 5.72
CA ALA A 18 -14.12 3.52 5.82
C ALA A 18 -14.22 2.17 5.08
N GLY A 19 -15.11 1.28 5.54
CA GLY A 19 -15.34 -0.02 4.92
C GLY A 19 -14.46 -1.18 5.41
N GLY A 20 -13.81 -1.04 6.57
CA GLY A 20 -13.20 -2.17 7.27
C GLY A 20 -14.18 -3.33 7.43
N TYR A 21 -13.69 -4.57 7.26
CA TYR A 21 -14.46 -5.82 7.21
C TYR A 21 -15.44 -5.97 6.04
N VAL A 22 -16.26 -4.97 5.72
CA VAL A 22 -17.24 -5.05 4.62
C VAL A 22 -16.57 -5.14 3.26
N VAL A 23 -15.41 -4.51 3.07
CA VAL A 23 -14.58 -4.59 1.86
C VAL A 23 -14.05 -6.00 1.55
N LEU A 24 -14.20 -6.95 2.48
CA LEU A 24 -13.93 -8.37 2.25
C LEU A 24 -15.05 -9.07 1.48
N ASP A 25 -16.12 -8.39 1.12
CA ASP A 25 -17.21 -8.94 0.33
C ASP A 25 -17.39 -8.10 -0.94
N PRO A 26 -17.44 -8.72 -2.13
CA PRO A 26 -17.58 -8.01 -3.40
C PRO A 26 -18.89 -7.22 -3.53
N ALA A 27 -19.85 -7.34 -2.62
CA ALA A 27 -21.07 -6.53 -2.61
C ALA A 27 -20.87 -5.10 -2.06
N TYR A 28 -19.80 -4.84 -1.29
CA TYR A 28 -19.63 -3.62 -0.51
C TYR A 28 -18.33 -2.88 -0.84
N GLU A 29 -18.29 -1.60 -0.48
CA GLU A 29 -17.19 -0.70 -0.81
C GLU A 29 -16.34 -0.34 0.41
N GLY A 30 -15.04 -0.13 0.16
CA GLY A 30 -14.10 0.47 1.09
C GLY A 30 -13.56 1.78 0.55
N LEU A 31 -13.45 2.80 1.40
CA LEU A 31 -12.83 4.07 1.05
C LEU A 31 -11.37 4.06 1.47
N VAL A 32 -10.50 4.01 0.46
CA VAL A 32 -9.06 3.95 0.65
C VAL A 32 -8.43 5.25 0.18
N LEU A 33 -7.67 5.88 1.06
CA LEU A 33 -6.80 7.00 0.72
C LEU A 33 -5.42 6.44 0.37
N ALA A 34 -4.89 6.79 -0.79
CA ALA A 34 -3.46 6.67 -1.04
C ALA A 34 -2.75 7.84 -0.38
N VAL A 35 -1.51 7.64 0.05
CA VAL A 35 -0.74 8.67 0.75
C VAL A 35 0.58 8.96 0.03
N SER A 36 1.12 10.16 0.21
CA SER A 36 2.39 10.60 -0.37
C SER A 36 3.59 9.77 0.03
N ALA A 37 3.58 9.12 1.21
CA ALA A 37 4.64 8.21 1.61
C ALA A 37 4.83 7.12 0.54
N ARG A 38 6.04 7.04 -0.01
CA ARG A 38 6.38 6.14 -1.12
C ARG A 38 7.21 4.94 -0.67
N PHE A 39 6.93 3.83 -1.33
CA PHE A 39 7.85 2.70 -1.41
C PHE A 39 8.47 2.66 -2.80
N GLN A 40 9.79 2.58 -2.85
CA GLN A 40 10.56 2.61 -4.08
C GLN A 40 11.31 1.29 -4.27
N THR A 41 11.22 0.73 -5.47
CA THR A 41 12.05 -0.39 -5.89
C THR A 41 12.87 0.00 -7.11
N ARG A 42 14.19 -0.19 -7.03
CA ARG A 42 15.12 -0.04 -8.15
C ARG A 42 15.64 -1.42 -8.56
N VAL A 43 15.52 -1.74 -9.85
CA VAL A 43 16.07 -2.96 -10.46
C VAL A 43 17.19 -2.53 -11.41
N ALA A 44 18.38 -3.12 -11.30
CA ALA A 44 19.52 -2.80 -12.14
C ALA A 44 20.30 -4.06 -12.52
N PRO A 45 20.93 -4.11 -13.71
CA PRO A 45 21.90 -5.15 -14.02
C PRO A 45 23.08 -5.07 -13.05
N SER A 46 23.58 -6.22 -12.63
CA SER A 46 24.78 -6.37 -11.82
C SER A 46 25.66 -7.47 -12.41
N ILE A 47 26.95 -7.39 -12.15
CA ILE A 47 27.93 -8.37 -12.57
C ILE A 47 28.51 -9.02 -11.33
N LEU A 48 28.37 -10.35 -11.24
CA LEU A 48 29.14 -11.13 -10.29
C LEU A 48 30.48 -11.46 -10.92
N LEU A 49 31.54 -10.88 -10.34
CA LEU A 49 32.88 -11.39 -10.53
C LEU A 49 32.93 -12.74 -9.82
N SER A 50 33.08 -13.83 -10.57
CA SER A 50 33.41 -15.11 -9.95
C SER A 50 34.67 -14.91 -9.10
N PRO A 51 34.71 -15.34 -7.83
CA PRO A 51 35.93 -15.23 -7.05
C PRO A 51 37.04 -15.98 -7.78
N SER A 52 38.19 -15.32 -8.00
CA SER A 52 39.40 -15.99 -8.46
C SER A 52 39.71 -17.10 -7.44
N PRO A 53 39.96 -18.35 -7.87
CA PRO A 53 40.30 -19.43 -6.95
C PRO A 53 41.57 -19.02 -6.19
N SER A 54 41.38 -18.60 -4.94
CA SER A 54 42.46 -18.32 -4.01
C SER A 54 42.71 -19.61 -3.26
N PRO A 55 43.92 -20.21 -3.31
CA PRO A 55 44.17 -21.54 -2.74
C PRO A 55 44.06 -21.63 -1.20
N SER A 56 43.75 -20.53 -0.51
CA SER A 56 43.82 -20.44 0.95
C SER A 56 42.49 -20.12 1.67
N ASN A 57 41.36 -20.07 0.97
CA ASN A 57 40.05 -19.97 1.61
C ASN A 57 39.03 -20.77 0.80
N PRO A 58 38.44 -21.86 1.32
CA PRO A 58 37.31 -22.47 0.66
C PRO A 58 36.20 -21.42 0.62
N SER A 59 35.89 -20.92 -0.58
CA SER A 59 34.63 -20.22 -0.83
C SER A 59 33.52 -21.07 -0.21
N PRO A 60 32.52 -20.48 0.48
CA PRO A 60 31.34 -21.24 0.87
C PRO A 60 30.86 -21.92 -0.39
N SER A 61 30.88 -23.26 -0.38
CA SER A 61 30.46 -24.07 -1.51
C SER A 61 29.09 -23.54 -1.89
N LEU A 62 28.97 -22.94 -3.07
CA LEU A 62 27.67 -22.69 -3.67
C LEU A 62 26.89 -23.98 -3.47
N PRO A 63 25.71 -23.96 -2.83
CA PRO A 63 24.92 -25.17 -2.72
C PRO A 63 24.85 -25.76 -4.13
N PRO A 64 25.11 -27.07 -4.30
CA PRO A 64 25.05 -27.68 -5.62
C PRO A 64 23.71 -27.26 -6.23
N PRO A 65 23.65 -26.89 -7.52
CA PRO A 65 22.38 -26.54 -8.16
C PRO A 65 21.45 -27.70 -7.85
N VAL A 66 20.45 -27.46 -7.01
CA VAL A 66 19.48 -28.47 -6.67
C VAL A 66 18.84 -28.79 -8.01
N THR A 67 19.16 -29.97 -8.56
CA THR A 67 18.63 -30.46 -9.82
C THR A 67 17.17 -30.80 -9.58
N VAL A 68 16.34 -29.77 -9.42
CA VAL A 68 14.89 -29.88 -9.49
C VAL A 68 14.62 -30.14 -10.97
N GLY A 69 14.24 -31.38 -11.28
CA GLY A 69 14.25 -31.98 -12.61
C GLY A 69 13.91 -31.01 -13.75
N SER A 70 14.68 -31.08 -14.84
CA SER A 70 14.53 -30.30 -16.08
C SER A 70 14.68 -28.77 -16.00
N THR A 71 14.82 -28.16 -14.83
CA THR A 71 14.96 -26.70 -14.72
C THR A 71 16.40 -26.20 -14.87
N GLU A 72 16.57 -25.05 -15.50
CA GLU A 72 17.87 -24.43 -15.75
C GLU A 72 18.00 -23.11 -14.97
N ARG A 73 19.22 -22.80 -14.51
CA ARG A 73 19.50 -21.54 -13.83
C ARG A 73 19.41 -20.38 -14.84
N ILE A 74 18.58 -19.39 -14.52
CA ILE A 74 18.32 -18.21 -15.33
C ILE A 74 19.26 -17.06 -14.93
N VAL A 75 19.21 -16.67 -13.66
CA VAL A 75 19.87 -15.45 -13.16
C VAL A 75 20.03 -15.50 -11.64
N ARG A 76 21.03 -14.79 -11.11
CA ARG A 76 21.10 -14.47 -9.67
C ARG A 76 20.43 -13.14 -9.38
N VAL A 77 19.62 -13.08 -8.33
CA VAL A 77 18.96 -11.86 -7.87
C VAL A 77 19.45 -11.52 -6.47
N HIS A 78 20.06 -10.34 -6.33
CA HIS A 78 20.48 -9.75 -5.07
C HIS A 78 19.45 -8.71 -4.65
N VAL A 79 18.78 -8.93 -3.53
CA VAL A 79 17.79 -7.99 -2.99
C VAL A 79 18.37 -7.33 -1.75
N ARG A 80 18.29 -6.00 -1.68
CA ARG A 80 18.74 -5.20 -0.55
C ARG A 80 17.67 -4.20 -0.12
N SER A 81 17.40 -4.13 1.17
CA SER A 81 16.63 -3.07 1.81
C SER A 81 17.49 -2.44 2.92
N PRO A 82 18.14 -1.29 2.64
CA PRO A 82 19.19 -0.75 3.49
C PRO A 82 18.71 -0.21 4.85
N GLN A 83 17.40 -0.09 5.05
CA GLN A 83 16.82 0.40 6.31
C GLN A 83 16.89 -0.64 7.44
N PHE A 84 17.04 -1.93 7.10
CA PHE A 84 17.10 -3.04 8.04
C PHE A 84 18.51 -3.60 8.15
N THR A 85 18.89 -4.07 9.33
CA THR A 85 20.20 -4.68 9.58
C THR A 85 20.36 -6.03 8.87
N ASP A 86 19.26 -6.75 8.66
CA ASP A 86 19.20 -8.06 8.04
C ASP A 86 18.53 -8.07 6.66
N GLY A 87 18.29 -6.88 6.09
CA GLY A 87 17.53 -6.67 4.85
C GLY A 87 18.27 -7.04 3.56
N THR A 88 18.87 -8.22 3.49
CA THR A 88 19.56 -8.73 2.29
C THR A 88 19.17 -10.18 2.01
N TRP A 89 18.82 -10.46 0.75
CA TRP A 89 18.42 -11.78 0.28
C TRP A 89 19.07 -12.09 -1.07
N ASP A 90 19.58 -13.30 -1.22
CA ASP A 90 20.20 -13.76 -2.45
C ASP A 90 19.44 -14.95 -3.01
N TYR A 91 18.87 -14.80 -4.20
CA TYR A 91 18.08 -15.83 -4.86
C TYR A 91 18.78 -16.32 -6.12
N ASP A 92 18.92 -17.63 -6.27
CA ASP A 92 19.12 -18.24 -7.58
C ASP A 92 17.77 -18.61 -8.19
N VAL A 93 17.50 -18.07 -9.38
CA VAL A 93 16.24 -18.27 -10.11
C VAL A 93 16.43 -19.33 -11.17
N TYR A 94 15.59 -20.36 -11.14
CA TYR A 94 15.57 -21.47 -12.09
C TYR A 94 14.26 -21.46 -12.86
N GLY A 95 14.28 -21.93 -14.11
CA GLY A 95 13.04 -22.15 -14.85
C GLY A 95 13.12 -23.16 -15.97
N ALA A 96 11.95 -23.53 -16.45
CA ALA A 96 11.70 -24.47 -17.54
C ALA A 96 10.60 -23.91 -18.47
N SER A 97 10.51 -24.41 -19.70
CA SER A 97 9.51 -23.95 -20.69
C SER A 97 8.37 -24.91 -20.94
N GLU A 98 8.51 -26.20 -20.64
CA GLU A 98 7.52 -27.23 -20.96
C GLU A 98 7.30 -28.20 -19.78
N PRO A 99 6.39 -27.87 -18.84
CA PRO A 99 5.62 -26.62 -18.75
C PRO A 99 6.45 -25.42 -18.24
N PRO A 100 5.96 -24.17 -18.39
CA PRO A 100 6.56 -23.01 -17.76
C PRO A 100 6.58 -23.15 -16.24
N VAL A 101 7.78 -23.23 -15.67
CA VAL A 101 7.97 -23.35 -14.21
C VAL A 101 9.05 -22.38 -13.79
N VAL A 102 8.88 -21.81 -12.59
CA VAL A 102 9.89 -20.97 -11.94
C VAL A 102 10.08 -21.48 -10.52
N HIS A 103 11.33 -21.73 -10.15
CA HIS A 103 11.75 -22.05 -8.78
C HIS A 103 12.80 -21.05 -8.30
N LEU A 104 12.71 -20.66 -7.03
CA LEU A 104 13.68 -19.80 -6.38
C LEU A 104 14.36 -20.59 -5.26
N VAL A 105 15.66 -20.41 -5.12
CA VAL A 105 16.45 -20.92 -4.00
C VAL A 105 17.10 -19.72 -3.30
N GLU A 106 16.70 -19.44 -2.07
CA GLU A 106 17.36 -18.42 -1.25
C GLU A 106 18.62 -19.03 -0.60
N LEU A 107 19.76 -18.37 -0.76
CA LEU A 107 21.07 -18.95 -0.48
C LEU A 107 21.43 -19.02 1.01
N ALA A 108 20.80 -18.21 1.85
CA ALA A 108 21.03 -18.14 3.30
C ALA A 108 19.94 -18.87 4.12
N GLY A 109 18.92 -19.46 3.47
CA GLY A 109 17.77 -20.06 4.12
C GLY A 109 16.84 -19.06 4.83
N ARG A 110 16.90 -17.76 4.48
CA ARG A 110 16.14 -16.67 5.11
C ARG A 110 15.14 -16.04 4.15
N GLU A 111 14.39 -16.85 3.43
CA GLU A 111 13.47 -16.39 2.38
C GLU A 111 12.47 -15.35 2.89
N ASN A 112 12.37 -14.23 2.17
CA ASN A 112 11.25 -13.30 2.28
C ASN A 112 10.13 -13.74 1.31
N PRO A 113 8.95 -14.18 1.81
CA PRO A 113 7.90 -14.75 0.97
C PRO A 113 7.30 -13.75 -0.02
N PHE A 114 7.24 -12.46 0.33
CA PHE A 114 6.70 -11.42 -0.55
C PHE A 114 7.65 -11.10 -1.70
N VAL A 115 8.95 -11.03 -1.41
CA VAL A 115 9.99 -10.81 -2.42
C VAL A 115 10.06 -12.00 -3.37
N ALA A 116 10.11 -13.21 -2.83
CA ALA A 116 10.14 -14.44 -3.62
C ALA A 116 8.91 -14.55 -4.53
N ALA A 117 7.71 -14.26 -4.01
CA ALA A 117 6.48 -14.31 -4.78
C ALA A 117 6.46 -13.32 -5.95
N ALA A 118 6.89 -12.07 -5.71
CA ALA A 118 6.94 -11.05 -6.76
C ALA A 118 7.91 -11.41 -7.87
N ILE A 119 9.13 -11.88 -7.52
CA ILE A 119 10.10 -12.36 -8.51
C ILE A 119 9.52 -13.53 -9.29
N ARG A 120 8.95 -14.53 -8.60
CA ARG A 120 8.40 -15.75 -9.21
C ARG A 120 7.30 -15.43 -10.21
N ILE A 121 6.33 -14.60 -9.84
CA ILE A 121 5.21 -14.23 -10.71
C ILE A 121 5.67 -13.48 -11.96
N VAL A 122 6.58 -12.51 -11.83
CA VAL A 122 7.04 -11.73 -13.00
C VAL A 122 7.93 -12.56 -13.93
N VAL A 123 8.80 -13.41 -13.37
CA VAL A 123 9.61 -14.33 -14.19
C VAL A 123 8.69 -15.34 -14.90
N LEU A 124 7.67 -15.85 -14.23
CA LEU A 124 6.68 -16.75 -14.84
C LEU A 124 5.92 -16.04 -15.97
N ALA A 125 5.47 -14.80 -15.75
CA ALA A 125 4.87 -13.97 -16.79
C ALA A 125 5.79 -13.78 -18.00
N ASN A 126 7.10 -13.62 -17.76
CA ASN A 126 8.10 -13.52 -18.82
C ASN A 126 8.23 -14.83 -19.60
N LEU A 127 8.29 -15.97 -18.91
CA LEU A 127 8.36 -17.29 -19.55
C LEU A 127 7.14 -17.55 -20.44
N HIS A 128 5.93 -17.23 -19.97
CA HIS A 128 4.71 -17.35 -20.79
C HIS A 128 4.72 -16.43 -22.02
N ARG A 129 5.27 -15.22 -21.90
CA ARG A 129 5.23 -14.21 -22.97
C ARG A 129 6.37 -14.33 -23.98
N HIS A 130 7.55 -14.75 -23.53
CA HIS A 130 8.79 -14.68 -24.31
C HIS A 130 9.59 -15.98 -24.33
N GLY A 131 9.29 -16.94 -23.46
CA GLY A 131 10.02 -18.20 -23.34
C GLY A 131 11.38 -18.08 -22.64
N LEU A 132 11.93 -19.23 -22.23
CA LEU A 132 13.19 -19.31 -21.49
C LEU A 132 14.39 -18.86 -22.33
N ALA A 133 14.39 -19.17 -23.64
CA ALA A 133 15.51 -18.85 -24.53
C ALA A 133 15.76 -17.34 -24.62
N GLU A 134 14.70 -16.53 -24.72
CA GLU A 134 14.81 -15.07 -24.75
C GLU A 134 15.30 -14.52 -23.41
N LEU A 135 14.77 -15.03 -22.29
CA LEU A 135 15.19 -14.61 -20.96
C LEU A 135 16.67 -14.92 -20.70
N LYS A 136 17.12 -16.12 -21.08
CA LYS A 136 18.53 -16.52 -21.04
C LYS A 136 19.38 -15.68 -21.96
N ARG A 137 18.93 -15.33 -23.16
CA ARG A 137 19.66 -14.43 -24.08
C ARG A 137 19.93 -13.07 -23.43
N ARG A 138 18.97 -12.53 -22.66
CA ARG A 138 19.13 -11.23 -22.00
C ARG A 138 20.13 -11.23 -20.86
N PHE A 139 20.21 -12.31 -20.11
CA PHE A 139 21.18 -12.47 -19.03
C PHE A 139 22.53 -13.01 -19.56
N GLY A 140 22.52 -13.81 -20.62
CA GLY A 140 23.69 -14.44 -21.23
C GLY A 140 24.58 -13.52 -22.09
N GLN A 141 24.25 -12.23 -22.28
CA GLN A 141 25.09 -11.27 -23.02
C GLN A 141 26.26 -10.71 -22.19
N GLY A 142 27.04 -11.59 -21.55
CA GLY A 142 28.34 -11.26 -20.99
C GLY A 142 29.46 -11.45 -22.01
N ASN A 143 29.52 -10.64 -23.07
CA ASN A 143 30.68 -10.59 -23.98
C ASN A 143 31.87 -9.85 -23.34
N GLY A 144 32.28 -10.28 -22.15
CA GLY A 144 33.56 -9.88 -21.56
C GLY A 144 34.69 -10.78 -22.08
N PRO A 145 35.90 -10.29 -22.39
CA PRO A 145 37.01 -11.09 -22.93
C PRO A 145 37.56 -12.20 -22.01
N ARG A 146 36.89 -12.53 -20.90
CA ARG A 146 37.30 -13.53 -19.91
C ARG A 146 36.06 -14.20 -19.32
N GLY A 147 35.79 -15.44 -19.72
CA GLY A 147 34.55 -16.19 -19.44
C GLY A 147 34.34 -16.59 -17.98
N SER A 148 34.03 -15.64 -17.09
CA SER A 148 33.74 -15.92 -15.67
C SER A 148 32.80 -14.89 -15.01
N SER A 149 31.99 -14.18 -15.80
CA SER A 149 31.06 -13.17 -15.30
C SER A 149 29.61 -13.69 -15.40
N LEU A 150 28.98 -14.00 -14.27
CA LEU A 150 27.55 -14.31 -14.23
C LEU A 150 26.77 -12.98 -14.18
N SER A 151 25.84 -12.80 -15.12
CA SER A 151 24.86 -11.73 -15.05
C SER A 151 24.00 -11.90 -13.80
N ALA A 152 23.85 -10.85 -13.03
CA ALA A 152 22.99 -10.79 -11.88
C ALA A 152 22.05 -9.59 -11.99
N ILE A 153 21.01 -9.59 -11.16
CA ILE A 153 20.12 -8.45 -10.97
C ILE A 153 20.32 -7.96 -9.56
N GLN A 154 20.51 -6.65 -9.40
CA GLN A 154 20.43 -5.99 -8.10
C GLN A 154 19.07 -5.31 -7.97
N ILE A 155 18.36 -5.63 -6.90
CA ILE A 155 17.09 -5.04 -6.50
C ILE A 155 17.33 -4.27 -5.20
N THR A 156 16.99 -2.99 -5.18
CA THR A 156 17.07 -2.16 -3.97
C THR A 156 15.68 -1.65 -3.62
N CYS A 157 15.20 -1.98 -2.43
CA CYS A 157 13.89 -1.61 -1.91
C CYS A 157 14.05 -0.63 -0.74
N THR A 158 13.50 0.58 -0.89
CA THR A 158 13.49 1.61 0.16
C THR A 158 12.09 2.14 0.36
N ALA A 159 11.78 2.58 1.58
CA ALA A 159 10.50 3.16 1.94
C ALA A 159 10.73 4.44 2.72
N ASP A 160 9.85 5.43 2.52
CA ASP A 160 9.86 6.62 3.35
C ASP A 160 9.64 6.26 4.83
N ASN A 161 10.14 7.13 5.72
CA ASN A 161 10.16 6.88 7.17
C ASN A 161 8.76 6.62 7.74
N ALA A 162 7.69 7.04 7.05
CA ALA A 162 6.31 6.80 7.45
C ALA A 162 5.86 5.34 7.43
N PHE A 163 6.56 4.43 6.75
CA PHE A 163 6.16 3.02 6.74
C PHE A 163 6.51 2.27 8.04
N TYR A 164 7.38 2.85 8.85
CA TYR A 164 8.00 2.20 10.00
C TYR A 164 7.99 3.13 11.21
N SER A 165 7.78 2.55 12.38
CA SER A 165 7.85 3.28 13.64
C SER A 165 9.26 3.84 13.84
N GLN A 166 9.34 5.12 14.21
CA GLN A 166 10.59 5.83 14.50
C GLN A 166 10.80 6.01 16.01
N ALA A 167 10.10 5.24 16.85
CA ALA A 167 10.08 5.43 18.30
C ALA A 167 11.48 5.39 18.91
N SER A 168 12.31 4.43 18.48
CA SER A 168 13.68 4.27 18.98
C SER A 168 14.58 5.46 18.65
N ALA A 169 14.34 6.16 17.54
CA ALA A 169 15.13 7.31 17.12
C ALA A 169 14.84 8.57 17.94
N VAL A 170 13.69 8.62 18.62
CA VAL A 170 13.24 9.75 19.43
C VAL A 170 13.08 9.40 20.91
N GLU A 171 13.53 8.21 21.30
CA GLU A 171 13.49 7.75 22.68
C GLU A 171 14.34 8.66 23.57
N GLY A 172 13.76 9.07 24.71
CA GLY A 172 14.42 9.96 25.67
C GLY A 172 14.40 11.45 25.31
N LEU A 173 13.88 11.84 24.13
CA LEU A 173 13.67 13.26 23.82
C LEU A 173 12.52 13.85 24.66
N PRO A 174 12.62 15.13 25.07
CA PRO A 174 11.46 15.86 25.58
C PRO A 174 10.32 15.81 24.57
N ARG A 175 9.08 15.75 25.06
CA ARG A 175 7.89 15.52 24.23
C ARG A 175 7.72 16.56 23.13
N GLU A 176 8.00 17.80 23.46
CA GLU A 176 8.01 18.96 22.57
C GLU A 176 9.07 18.89 21.47
N ALA A 177 10.15 18.12 21.67
CA ALA A 177 11.24 17.94 20.72
C ALA A 177 11.04 16.74 19.77
N VAL A 178 10.13 15.81 20.09
CA VAL A 178 9.85 14.62 19.26
C VAL A 178 9.34 15.01 17.87
N ALA A 179 8.34 15.87 17.78
CA ALA A 179 7.74 16.23 16.49
C ALA A 179 8.70 17.00 15.54
N PRO A 180 9.53 17.95 16.03
CA PRO A 180 10.63 18.52 15.25
C PRO A 180 11.67 17.47 14.83
N ALA A 181 12.11 16.59 15.74
CA ALA A 181 13.11 15.58 15.43
C ALA A 181 12.66 14.60 14.33
N LEU A 182 11.38 14.19 14.34
CA LEU A 182 10.80 13.36 13.29
C LEU A 182 10.68 14.10 11.95
N ARG A 183 10.46 15.42 11.97
CA ARG A 183 10.35 16.26 10.77
C ARG A 183 11.69 16.42 10.08
N ASP A 184 12.75 16.63 10.87
CA ASP A 184 14.09 16.91 10.37
C ASP A 184 14.90 15.63 10.09
N MET A 185 14.29 14.46 10.31
CA MET A 185 14.90 13.16 10.07
C MET A 185 15.22 12.96 8.58
N ALA A 186 16.44 12.49 8.30
CA ALA A 186 16.85 12.17 6.94
C ALA A 186 15.87 11.17 6.28
N PRO A 187 15.52 11.34 5.00
CA PRO A 187 14.66 10.40 4.29
C PRO A 187 15.26 8.99 4.29
N GLN A 188 14.39 7.98 4.45
CA GLN A 188 14.77 6.55 4.38
C GLN A 188 15.87 6.20 5.39
N ALA A 189 15.77 6.76 6.60
CA ALA A 189 16.74 6.59 7.67
C ALA A 189 16.89 5.11 8.05
N PRO A 190 18.13 4.66 8.36
CA PRO A 190 18.34 3.33 8.93
C PRO A 190 17.61 3.18 10.27
N LEU A 191 16.92 2.06 10.45
CA LEU A 191 16.18 1.78 11.69
C LEU A 191 17.04 1.09 12.75
N GLY A 192 18.17 0.51 12.34
CA GLY A 192 19.08 -0.21 13.24
C GLY A 192 18.52 -1.53 13.78
N LEU A 193 17.37 -1.99 13.28
CA LEU A 193 16.69 -3.20 13.72
C LEU A 193 16.53 -4.23 12.59
N PRO A 194 16.43 -5.53 12.93
CA PRO A 194 15.97 -6.55 11.99
C PRO A 194 14.55 -6.25 11.49
N MET A 195 14.24 -6.62 10.24
CA MET A 195 12.95 -6.33 9.61
C MET A 195 11.75 -6.89 10.41
N ALA A 196 11.94 -8.02 11.10
CA ALA A 196 10.89 -8.65 11.91
C ALA A 196 10.57 -7.88 13.20
N GLU A 197 11.51 -7.08 13.71
CA GLU A 197 11.38 -6.33 14.96
C GLU A 197 10.88 -4.91 14.75
N VAL A 198 10.89 -4.41 13.50
CA VAL A 198 10.42 -3.06 13.17
C VAL A 198 8.88 -3.00 13.23
N PRO A 199 8.30 -2.17 14.11
CA PRO A 199 6.86 -1.96 14.12
C PRO A 199 6.40 -1.25 12.84
N LYS A 200 5.33 -1.79 12.25
CA LYS A 200 4.72 -1.27 11.02
C LYS A 200 3.59 -0.32 11.37
N THR A 201 3.43 0.74 10.59
CA THR A 201 2.50 1.84 10.87
C THR A 201 1.12 1.68 10.21
N GLY A 202 0.85 0.51 9.61
CA GLY A 202 -0.43 0.24 8.95
C GLY A 202 -0.58 0.76 7.51
N LEU A 203 0.43 1.43 6.95
CA LEU A 203 0.42 1.99 5.59
C LEU A 203 0.45 0.95 4.44
N GLY A 204 0.37 -0.34 4.76
CA GLY A 204 0.35 -1.42 3.76
C GLY A 204 1.73 -1.82 3.24
N SER A 205 2.76 -1.84 4.09
CA SER A 205 4.16 -2.09 3.70
C SER A 205 4.38 -3.36 2.85
N SER A 206 3.65 -4.46 3.11
CA SER A 206 3.76 -5.67 2.28
C SER A 206 3.15 -5.50 0.88
N ALA A 207 2.02 -4.79 0.76
CA ALA A 207 1.39 -4.51 -0.52
C ALA A 207 2.25 -3.59 -1.38
N VAL A 208 2.76 -2.49 -0.82
CA VAL A 208 3.63 -1.56 -1.57
C VAL A 208 4.98 -2.18 -1.94
N LEU A 209 5.53 -3.07 -1.11
CA LEU A 209 6.71 -3.87 -1.44
C LEU A 209 6.43 -4.73 -2.67
N VAL A 210 5.37 -5.54 -2.64
CA VAL A 210 5.00 -6.42 -3.76
C VAL A 210 4.69 -5.61 -5.01
N THR A 211 3.86 -4.57 -4.91
CA THR A 211 3.43 -3.77 -6.06
C THR A 211 4.60 -3.03 -6.71
N SER A 212 5.47 -2.37 -5.94
CA SER A 212 6.64 -1.68 -6.50
C SER A 212 7.64 -2.66 -7.12
N LEU A 213 7.83 -3.83 -6.51
CA LEU A 213 8.73 -4.87 -7.02
C LEU A 213 8.20 -5.48 -8.31
N VAL A 214 6.90 -5.82 -8.36
CA VAL A 214 6.23 -6.30 -9.57
C VAL A 214 6.28 -5.24 -10.67
N ALA A 215 5.99 -3.97 -10.37
CA ALA A 215 6.06 -2.89 -11.35
C ALA A 215 7.46 -2.73 -11.94
N ALA A 216 8.49 -2.66 -11.08
CA ALA A 216 9.87 -2.49 -11.52
C ALA A 216 10.39 -3.70 -12.31
N LEU A 217 10.10 -4.92 -11.86
CA LEU A 217 10.49 -6.15 -12.56
C LEU A 217 9.72 -6.33 -13.88
N ALA A 218 8.43 -6.00 -13.91
CA ALA A 218 7.63 -6.10 -15.14
C ALA A 218 8.15 -5.13 -16.20
N ALA A 219 8.43 -3.88 -15.83
CA ALA A 219 9.07 -2.91 -16.73
C ALA A 219 10.48 -3.37 -17.16
N TYR A 220 11.28 -3.94 -16.25
CA TYR A 220 12.62 -4.43 -16.54
C TYR A 220 12.65 -5.67 -17.48
N LEU A 221 11.80 -6.66 -17.21
CA LEU A 221 11.81 -7.96 -17.90
C LEU A 221 10.83 -8.04 -19.08
N LEU A 222 9.61 -7.52 -18.93
CA LEU A 222 8.57 -7.60 -19.98
C LEU A 222 8.68 -6.43 -20.98
N GLN A 223 9.38 -5.34 -20.62
CA GLN A 223 9.63 -4.15 -21.46
C GLN A 223 8.37 -3.61 -22.19
N ALA A 224 7.21 -3.80 -21.57
CA ALA A 224 6.01 -3.06 -21.90
C ALA A 224 5.89 -1.92 -20.89
N PRO A 225 5.30 -0.76 -21.25
CA PRO A 225 4.83 0.16 -20.22
C PRO A 225 4.00 -0.66 -19.24
N ALA A 226 4.34 -0.59 -17.96
CA ALA A 226 3.69 -1.38 -16.93
C ALA A 226 2.27 -0.83 -16.77
N GLU A 227 1.35 -1.29 -17.61
CA GLU A 227 -0.06 -0.94 -17.54
C GLU A 227 -0.54 -1.22 -16.12
N ARG A 228 -1.20 -0.24 -15.51
CA ARG A 228 -1.60 -0.30 -14.09
C ARG A 228 -2.41 -1.55 -13.80
N ASP A 229 -3.29 -1.95 -14.71
CA ASP A 229 -4.11 -3.14 -14.57
C ASP A 229 -3.29 -4.43 -14.65
N ALA A 230 -2.27 -4.49 -15.50
CA ALA A 230 -1.37 -5.64 -15.56
C ALA A 230 -0.54 -5.76 -14.27
N VAL A 231 0.01 -4.64 -13.77
CA VAL A 231 0.72 -4.59 -12.48
C VAL A 231 -0.20 -5.02 -11.34
N HIS A 232 -1.43 -4.49 -11.30
CA HIS A 232 -2.42 -4.83 -10.29
C HIS A 232 -2.67 -6.34 -10.25
N ARG A 233 -2.99 -6.97 -11.40
CA ARG A 233 -3.26 -8.43 -11.45
C ARG A 233 -2.08 -9.27 -10.96
N LEU A 234 -0.87 -8.96 -11.44
CA LEU A 234 0.34 -9.69 -11.05
C LEU A 234 0.68 -9.47 -9.57
N ALA A 235 0.54 -8.24 -9.07
CA ALA A 235 0.81 -7.90 -7.68
C ALA A 235 -0.22 -8.53 -6.73
N GLN A 236 -1.50 -8.55 -7.10
CA GLN A 236 -2.54 -9.23 -6.31
C GLN A 236 -2.28 -10.74 -6.22
N LEU A 237 -1.95 -11.37 -7.35
CA LEU A 237 -1.63 -12.80 -7.39
C LEU A 237 -0.41 -13.12 -6.51
N ALA A 238 0.68 -12.35 -6.66
CA ALA A 238 1.89 -12.49 -5.85
C ALA A 238 1.61 -12.27 -4.35
N HIS A 239 0.83 -11.25 -4.01
CA HIS A 239 0.51 -10.91 -2.62
C HIS A 239 -0.37 -11.97 -1.96
N CYS A 240 -1.42 -12.45 -2.64
CA CYS A 240 -2.28 -13.51 -2.13
C CYS A 240 -1.51 -14.82 -1.90
N LEU A 241 -0.65 -15.21 -2.85
CA LEU A 241 0.18 -16.42 -2.73
C LEU A 241 1.22 -16.30 -1.61
N ALA A 242 1.87 -15.15 -1.47
CA ALA A 242 2.80 -14.89 -0.37
C ALA A 242 2.10 -14.90 1.00
N GLN A 243 0.87 -14.40 1.07
CA GLN A 243 0.09 -14.33 2.31
C GLN A 243 -0.58 -15.67 2.66
N GLY A 244 -0.73 -16.58 1.69
CA GLY A 244 -1.43 -17.85 1.84
C GLY A 244 -2.94 -17.69 2.07
N LYS A 245 -3.52 -16.54 1.69
CA LYS A 245 -4.95 -16.26 1.83
C LYS A 245 -5.42 -15.22 0.83
N ILE A 246 -6.73 -15.20 0.61
CA ILE A 246 -7.39 -14.20 -0.23
C ILE A 246 -7.74 -12.97 0.61
N GLY A 247 -7.00 -11.89 0.42
CA GLY A 247 -7.28 -10.59 1.04
C GLY A 247 -8.46 -9.86 0.38
N SER A 248 -8.70 -8.63 0.83
CA SER A 248 -9.58 -7.68 0.14
C SER A 248 -8.98 -7.18 -1.17
N GLY A 249 -7.65 -7.02 -1.23
CA GLY A 249 -6.92 -6.48 -2.37
C GLY A 249 -6.92 -4.94 -2.45
N PHE A 250 -7.54 -4.24 -1.51
CA PHE A 250 -7.63 -2.77 -1.54
C PHE A 250 -6.26 -2.08 -1.38
N ASP A 251 -5.32 -2.75 -0.72
CA ASP A 251 -3.98 -2.25 -0.44
C ASP A 251 -3.12 -2.24 -1.70
N VAL A 252 -3.14 -3.35 -2.46
CA VAL A 252 -2.54 -3.42 -3.79
C VAL A 252 -3.25 -2.47 -4.76
N ALA A 253 -4.59 -2.38 -4.70
CA ALA A 253 -5.35 -1.47 -5.54
C ALA A 253 -4.97 0.00 -5.30
N ALA A 254 -4.85 0.44 -4.04
CA ALA A 254 -4.42 1.80 -3.73
C ALA A 254 -2.98 2.08 -4.19
N ALA A 255 -2.08 1.11 -4.09
CA ALA A 255 -0.72 1.22 -4.63
C ALA A 255 -0.67 1.34 -6.16
N CYS A 256 -1.65 0.76 -6.88
CA CYS A 256 -1.75 0.80 -8.34
C CYS A 256 -2.56 1.99 -8.88
N TYR A 257 -3.61 2.41 -8.18
CA TYR A 257 -4.63 3.35 -8.68
C TYR A 257 -4.71 4.67 -7.90
N GLY A 258 -4.09 4.75 -6.73
CA GLY A 258 -4.22 5.88 -5.83
C GLY A 258 -5.47 5.79 -4.95
N ALA A 259 -5.93 6.93 -4.43
CA ALA A 259 -7.12 7.00 -3.59
C ALA A 259 -8.37 6.59 -4.38
N CYS A 260 -9.20 5.72 -3.81
CA CYS A 260 -10.36 5.18 -4.48
C CYS A 260 -11.47 4.71 -3.53
N LEU A 261 -12.69 4.68 -4.06
CA LEU A 261 -13.74 3.78 -3.57
C LEU A 261 -13.51 2.42 -4.22
N TYR A 262 -13.16 1.45 -3.38
CA TYR A 262 -12.72 0.13 -3.79
C TYR A 262 -13.76 -0.93 -3.49
N ARG A 263 -14.03 -1.79 -4.49
CA ARG A 263 -14.78 -3.02 -4.35
C ARG A 263 -13.90 -4.17 -4.81
N ARG A 264 -13.79 -5.21 -3.98
CA ARG A 264 -12.95 -6.37 -4.29
C ARG A 264 -13.47 -7.15 -5.49
N TRP A 265 -12.55 -7.80 -6.18
CA TRP A 265 -12.84 -8.83 -7.19
C TRP A 265 -13.44 -10.09 -6.55
N SER A 266 -14.16 -10.87 -7.37
CA SER A 266 -14.67 -12.19 -6.99
C SER A 266 -13.55 -13.23 -6.95
N PRO A 267 -13.40 -14.02 -5.86
CA PRO A 267 -12.37 -15.05 -5.77
C PRO A 267 -12.53 -16.24 -6.70
N SER A 268 -13.76 -16.54 -7.12
CA SER A 268 -14.08 -17.81 -7.80
C SER A 268 -13.26 -18.05 -9.08
N PRO A 269 -13.06 -17.06 -9.99
CA PRO A 269 -12.23 -17.25 -11.18
C PRO A 269 -10.75 -17.49 -10.91
N LEU A 270 -10.28 -17.26 -9.68
CA LEU A 270 -8.88 -17.34 -9.28
C LEU A 270 -8.62 -18.47 -8.28
N ALA A 271 -9.64 -19.26 -7.92
CA ALA A 271 -9.53 -20.28 -6.88
C ALA A 271 -8.39 -21.28 -7.14
N ASP A 272 -8.29 -21.80 -8.37
CA ASP A 272 -7.24 -22.76 -8.75
C ASP A 272 -5.85 -22.13 -8.67
N ALA A 273 -5.69 -20.91 -9.22
CA ALA A 273 -4.44 -20.17 -9.23
C ALA A 273 -3.95 -19.83 -7.81
N LEU A 274 -4.87 -19.65 -6.87
CA LEU A 274 -4.61 -19.31 -5.48
C LEU A 274 -4.49 -20.55 -4.58
N ALA A 275 -4.73 -21.76 -5.10
CA ALA A 275 -4.57 -23.01 -4.36
C ALA A 275 -3.09 -23.32 -4.05
N GLY A 276 -2.16 -22.79 -4.86
CA GLY A 276 -0.74 -22.91 -4.62
C GLY A 276 0.08 -22.66 -5.88
N TRP A 277 1.39 -22.63 -5.69
CA TRP A 277 2.33 -22.35 -6.77
C TRP A 277 2.33 -23.38 -7.90
N ASP A 278 2.05 -24.64 -7.60
CA ASP A 278 2.02 -25.72 -8.59
C ASP A 278 0.85 -25.57 -9.56
N ALA A 279 -0.27 -24.98 -9.12
CA ALA A 279 -1.40 -24.73 -10.01
C ALA A 279 -1.03 -23.75 -11.15
N LEU A 280 -0.15 -22.80 -10.87
CA LEU A 280 0.31 -21.81 -11.86
C LEU A 280 1.26 -22.39 -12.91
N THR A 281 1.75 -23.63 -12.76
CA THR A 281 2.55 -24.27 -13.82
C THR A 281 1.69 -24.68 -15.01
N ALA A 282 0.37 -24.83 -14.82
CA ALA A 282 -0.55 -25.08 -15.91
C ALA A 282 -0.77 -23.79 -16.74
N PRO A 283 -0.44 -23.77 -18.05
CA PRO A 283 -0.54 -22.56 -18.85
C PRO A 283 -1.94 -21.95 -18.92
N SER A 284 -2.98 -22.78 -18.91
CA SER A 284 -4.37 -22.33 -18.86
C SER A 284 -4.71 -21.61 -17.55
N CYS A 285 -4.21 -22.13 -16.41
CA CYS A 285 -4.43 -21.54 -15.10
C CYS A 285 -3.75 -20.17 -14.99
N PHE A 286 -2.48 -20.06 -15.38
CA PHE A 286 -1.77 -18.78 -15.38
C PHE A 286 -2.40 -17.77 -16.35
N ALA A 287 -2.81 -18.22 -17.54
CA ALA A 287 -3.50 -17.37 -18.51
C ALA A 287 -4.83 -16.83 -17.95
N GLN A 288 -5.65 -17.68 -17.33
CA GLN A 288 -6.88 -17.26 -16.65
C GLN A 288 -6.60 -16.28 -15.50
N ALA A 289 -5.62 -16.60 -14.65
CA ALA A 289 -5.26 -15.78 -13.50
C ALA A 289 -4.72 -14.39 -13.86
N THR A 290 -4.17 -14.24 -15.06
CA THR A 290 -3.64 -12.96 -15.56
C THR A 290 -4.55 -12.26 -16.56
N HIS A 291 -5.68 -12.90 -16.93
CA HIS A 291 -6.66 -12.34 -17.85
C HIS A 291 -7.49 -11.23 -17.18
N PRO A 292 -7.76 -10.08 -17.84
CA PRO A 292 -8.54 -8.99 -17.27
C PRO A 292 -9.91 -9.41 -16.71
N ALA A 293 -10.63 -10.31 -17.41
CA ALA A 293 -11.97 -10.75 -16.99
C ALA A 293 -12.01 -11.52 -15.67
N ALA A 294 -10.88 -12.04 -15.17
CA ALA A 294 -10.83 -12.69 -13.86
C ALA A 294 -10.85 -11.68 -12.69
N TRP A 295 -10.58 -10.41 -12.98
CA TRP A 295 -10.41 -9.35 -11.98
C TRP A 295 -11.54 -8.33 -12.09
N THR A 296 -12.63 -8.61 -11.38
CA THR A 296 -13.88 -7.83 -11.38
C THR A 296 -13.90 -6.69 -10.36
N HIS A 297 -12.73 -6.25 -9.88
CA HIS A 297 -12.65 -5.17 -8.91
C HIS A 297 -13.15 -3.86 -9.51
N VAL A 298 -13.62 -2.98 -8.64
CA VAL A 298 -13.92 -1.59 -8.98
C VAL A 298 -13.01 -0.71 -8.15
N ALA A 299 -12.35 0.25 -8.79
CA ALA A 299 -11.53 1.26 -8.13
C ALA A 299 -11.93 2.63 -8.68
N THR A 300 -13.02 3.20 -8.16
CA THR A 300 -13.50 4.50 -8.59
C THR A 300 -12.59 5.59 -8.01
N PRO A 301 -11.93 6.43 -8.83
CA PRO A 301 -11.02 7.43 -8.33
C PRO A 301 -11.67 8.37 -7.33
N LEU A 302 -10.96 8.66 -6.25
CA LEU A 302 -11.36 9.60 -5.21
C LEU A 302 -10.34 10.73 -5.17
N CYS A 303 -10.82 11.98 -5.21
CA CYS A 303 -9.98 13.15 -5.07
C CYS A 303 -10.06 13.66 -3.63
N MET A 304 -8.91 13.81 -2.97
CA MET A 304 -8.84 14.51 -1.69
C MET A 304 -8.80 16.02 -1.96
N PRO A 305 -9.77 16.80 -1.44
CA PRO A 305 -9.73 18.25 -1.59
C PRO A 305 -8.52 18.83 -0.85
N ARG A 306 -7.95 19.91 -1.40
CA ARG A 306 -6.80 20.62 -0.83
C ARG A 306 -7.12 21.22 0.53
N CYS A 307 -8.37 21.61 0.77
CA CYS A 307 -8.84 22.11 2.05
C CYS A 307 -8.95 21.05 3.16
N LEU A 308 -8.77 19.75 2.86
CA LEU A 308 -8.90 18.66 3.82
C LEU A 308 -7.57 17.96 4.04
N HIS A 309 -7.14 17.85 5.29
CA HIS A 309 -5.87 17.24 5.67
C HIS A 309 -6.10 15.93 6.42
N LEU A 310 -5.32 14.90 6.08
CA LEU A 310 -5.24 13.64 6.81
C LEU A 310 -4.13 13.73 7.85
N VAL A 311 -4.46 13.41 9.10
CA VAL A 311 -3.49 13.21 10.18
C VAL A 311 -3.56 11.76 10.61
N LEU A 312 -2.40 11.11 10.75
CA LEU A 312 -2.28 9.74 11.23
C LEU A 312 -1.41 9.73 12.48
N ALA A 313 -1.83 8.95 13.47
CA ALA A 313 -1.06 8.80 14.70
C ALA A 313 -1.01 7.34 15.14
N ASP A 314 0.19 6.90 15.54
CA ASP A 314 0.46 5.56 16.04
C ASP A 314 0.18 5.50 17.55
N VAL A 315 -0.61 4.52 17.96
CA VAL A 315 -0.97 4.24 19.35
C VAL A 315 -0.24 2.95 19.73
N VAL A 316 0.66 3.01 20.72
CA VAL A 316 1.56 1.88 21.06
C VAL A 316 0.80 0.79 21.80
N HIS A 317 0.00 0.02 21.06
CA HIS A 317 -0.78 -1.08 21.64
C HIS A 317 -0.85 -2.36 20.79
N GLY A 318 -0.23 -2.42 19.60
CA GLY A 318 -0.03 -3.66 18.84
C GLY A 318 -1.26 -4.57 18.68
N ALA A 319 -1.99 -4.48 17.58
CA ALA A 319 -3.18 -5.27 17.32
C ALA A 319 -2.87 -6.53 16.49
N ASP A 320 -3.32 -7.69 16.96
CA ASP A 320 -3.36 -8.88 16.11
C ASP A 320 -4.55 -8.80 15.15
N THR A 321 -4.37 -8.04 14.06
CA THR A 321 -5.35 -7.89 12.98
C THR A 321 -5.83 -9.26 12.46
N ARG A 322 -5.00 -10.31 12.48
CA ARG A 322 -5.42 -11.64 12.00
C ARG A 322 -6.43 -12.28 12.93
N HIS A 323 -6.22 -12.19 14.24
CA HIS A 323 -7.18 -12.65 15.23
C HIS A 323 -8.50 -11.90 15.12
N MET A 324 -8.44 -10.57 15.00
CA MET A 324 -9.64 -9.71 14.88
C MET A 324 -10.49 -10.06 13.64
N VAL A 325 -9.86 -10.17 12.47
CA VAL A 325 -10.57 -10.54 11.22
C VAL A 325 -11.19 -11.92 11.34
N ARG A 326 -10.51 -12.89 11.95
CA ARG A 326 -11.07 -14.22 12.17
C ARG A 326 -12.29 -14.18 13.10
N GLY A 327 -12.23 -13.44 14.20
CA GLY A 327 -13.34 -13.32 15.15
C GLY A 327 -14.59 -12.70 14.51
N VAL A 328 -14.43 -11.58 13.80
CA VAL A 328 -15.54 -10.92 13.10
C VAL A 328 -16.16 -11.81 12.02
N LEU A 329 -15.33 -12.50 11.23
CA LEU A 329 -15.84 -13.40 10.18
C LEU A 329 -16.53 -14.65 10.75
N ALA A 330 -16.03 -15.18 11.86
CA ALA A 330 -16.68 -16.29 12.58
C ALA A 330 -18.05 -15.88 13.10
N TRP A 331 -18.16 -14.70 13.71
CA TRP A 331 -19.45 -14.14 14.14
C TRP A 331 -20.41 -13.96 12.97
N ARG A 332 -19.93 -13.38 11.86
CA ARG A 332 -20.72 -13.16 10.64
C ARG A 332 -21.27 -14.47 10.07
N ALA A 333 -20.46 -15.53 10.06
CA ALA A 333 -20.89 -16.85 9.60
C ALA A 333 -21.96 -17.46 10.52
N ALA A 334 -21.87 -17.22 11.83
CA ALA A 334 -22.83 -17.71 12.81
C ALA A 334 -24.16 -16.92 12.83
N HIS A 335 -24.15 -15.64 12.45
CA HIS A 335 -25.32 -14.75 12.52
C HIS A 335 -25.59 -14.05 11.16
N PRO A 336 -25.92 -14.80 10.09
CA PRO A 336 -25.93 -14.27 8.74
C PRO A 336 -26.97 -13.14 8.50
N GLN A 337 -28.15 -13.21 9.14
CA GLN A 337 -29.19 -12.19 8.98
C GLN A 337 -28.80 -10.88 9.66
N ASP A 338 -28.40 -10.95 10.92
CA ASP A 338 -27.92 -9.79 11.69
C ASP A 338 -26.69 -9.15 11.04
N ALA A 339 -25.74 -9.97 10.59
CA ALA A 339 -24.56 -9.49 9.91
C ALA A 339 -24.89 -8.83 8.56
N ALA A 340 -25.87 -9.36 7.81
CA ALA A 340 -26.30 -8.74 6.56
C ALA A 340 -26.89 -7.35 6.79
N GLN A 341 -27.73 -7.18 7.82
CA GLN A 341 -28.29 -5.88 8.19
C GLN A 341 -27.18 -4.90 8.59
N LEU A 342 -26.26 -5.33 9.45
CA LEU A 342 -25.14 -4.50 9.91
C LEU A 342 -24.20 -4.10 8.76
N TRP A 343 -23.90 -5.03 7.84
CA TRP A 343 -23.08 -4.76 6.65
C TRP A 343 -23.76 -3.75 5.72
N GLN A 344 -25.07 -3.88 5.49
CA GLN A 344 -25.83 -2.93 4.67
C GLN A 344 -25.83 -1.53 5.27
N GLN A 345 -26.01 -1.41 6.59
CA GLN A 345 -25.97 -0.12 7.28
C GLN A 345 -24.57 0.51 7.24
N LEU A 346 -23.52 -0.27 7.54
CA LEU A 346 -22.12 0.18 7.46
C LEU A 346 -21.81 0.71 6.07
N ASP A 347 -22.14 -0.06 5.04
CA ASP A 347 -21.88 0.31 3.66
C ASP A 347 -22.68 1.54 3.23
N ALA A 348 -23.92 1.72 3.69
CA ALA A 348 -24.68 2.94 3.44
C ALA A 348 -24.00 4.19 4.03
N TYR A 349 -23.48 4.11 5.25
CA TYR A 349 -22.69 5.19 5.85
C TYR A 349 -21.35 5.42 5.12
N ASN A 350 -20.64 4.35 4.74
CA ASN A 350 -19.39 4.46 3.98
C ASN A 350 -19.61 5.18 2.64
N ARG A 351 -20.68 4.82 1.92
CA ARG A 351 -21.05 5.45 0.65
C ARG A 351 -21.44 6.91 0.82
N ALA A 352 -22.23 7.24 1.86
CA ALA A 352 -22.58 8.63 2.15
C ALA A 352 -21.35 9.48 2.54
N PHE A 353 -20.41 8.91 3.30
CA PHE A 353 -19.16 9.56 3.64
C PHE A 353 -18.31 9.83 2.39
N GLY A 354 -18.15 8.83 1.51
CA GLY A 354 -17.47 8.97 0.22
C GLY A 354 -18.13 10.01 -0.69
N ALA A 355 -19.45 10.08 -0.72
CA ALA A 355 -20.20 11.08 -1.47
C ALA A 355 -19.98 12.51 -0.92
N CYS A 356 -19.90 12.67 0.41
CA CYS A 356 -19.55 13.97 1.01
C CYS A 356 -18.14 14.41 0.63
N LEU A 357 -17.17 13.49 0.64
CA LEU A 357 -15.80 13.78 0.25
C LEU A 357 -15.69 14.18 -1.23
N ALA A 358 -16.35 13.43 -2.11
CA ALA A 358 -16.43 13.77 -3.54
C ALA A 358 -17.09 15.14 -3.76
N ARG A 359 -18.15 15.45 -3.00
CA ARG A 359 -18.83 16.75 -3.06
C ARG A 359 -17.92 17.89 -2.60
N LEU A 360 -17.16 17.72 -1.52
CA LEU A 360 -16.20 18.72 -1.05
C LEU A 360 -15.12 18.99 -2.11
N ALA A 361 -14.60 17.93 -2.74
CA ALA A 361 -13.66 18.06 -3.85
C ALA A 361 -14.26 18.78 -5.08
N SER A 362 -15.51 18.49 -5.43
CA SER A 362 -16.20 19.21 -6.51
C SER A 362 -16.43 20.69 -6.20
N LEU A 363 -16.78 21.03 -4.95
CA LEU A 363 -16.95 22.41 -4.52
C LEU A 363 -15.64 23.21 -4.61
N GLU A 364 -14.53 22.61 -4.18
CA GLU A 364 -13.22 23.22 -4.29
C GLU A 364 -12.82 23.45 -5.74
N ALA A 365 -12.99 22.43 -6.60
CA ALA A 365 -12.67 22.52 -8.01
C ALA A 365 -13.51 23.59 -8.73
N ALA A 366 -14.81 23.67 -8.41
CA ALA A 366 -15.71 24.67 -8.98
C ALA A 366 -15.39 26.12 -8.54
N ARG A 367 -14.68 26.28 -7.43
CA ARG A 367 -14.27 27.56 -6.85
C ARG A 367 -12.76 27.78 -6.93
N ALA A 368 -12.09 27.07 -7.84
CA ALA A 368 -10.66 27.25 -8.08
C ALA A 368 -10.37 28.72 -8.47
N GLY A 369 -9.52 29.38 -7.67
CA GLY A 369 -9.17 30.79 -7.86
C GLY A 369 -10.13 31.80 -7.23
N ASP A 370 -11.23 31.37 -6.60
CA ASP A 370 -12.13 32.24 -5.84
C ASP A 370 -11.48 32.68 -4.52
N PRO A 371 -11.20 33.98 -4.29
CA PRO A 371 -10.62 34.47 -3.04
C PRO A 371 -11.51 34.26 -1.80
N GLN A 372 -12.80 33.99 -2.00
CA GLN A 372 -13.74 33.69 -0.92
C GLN A 372 -13.63 32.22 -0.46
N TRP A 373 -13.16 31.31 -1.30
CA TRP A 373 -13.06 29.89 -0.96
C TRP A 373 -12.23 29.62 0.31
N PRO A 374 -11.00 30.16 0.47
CA PRO A 374 -10.24 29.97 1.69
C PRO A 374 -10.97 30.49 2.94
N LYS A 375 -11.68 31.62 2.84
CA LYS A 375 -12.43 32.20 3.97
C LYS A 375 -13.60 31.33 4.40
N ASP A 376 -14.29 30.70 3.44
CA ASP A 376 -15.39 29.79 3.72
C ASP A 376 -14.88 28.49 4.35
N VAL A 377 -13.70 28.02 3.92
CA VAL A 377 -12.99 26.90 4.56
C VAL A 377 -12.58 27.27 5.99
N ASP A 378 -11.99 28.45 6.22
CA ASP A 378 -11.57 28.90 7.56
C ASP A 378 -12.77 29.05 8.50
N ALA A 379 -13.89 29.60 8.01
CA ALA A 379 -15.12 29.70 8.79
C ALA A 379 -15.69 28.32 9.16
N ALA A 380 -15.64 27.35 8.25
CA ALA A 380 -16.00 25.97 8.54
C ALA A 380 -15.01 25.31 9.52
N ALA A 381 -13.71 25.54 9.35
CA ALA A 381 -12.65 25.03 10.22
C ALA A 381 -12.75 25.55 11.66
N ALA A 382 -13.28 26.75 11.86
CA ALA A 382 -13.55 27.30 13.19
C ALA A 382 -14.73 26.62 13.91
N SER A 383 -15.57 25.86 13.19
CA SER A 383 -16.73 25.19 13.75
C SER A 383 -16.34 23.93 14.52
N ARG A 384 -17.06 23.66 15.62
CA ARG A 384 -16.97 22.39 16.34
C ARG A 384 -18.05 21.46 15.85
N TYR A 385 -17.68 20.47 15.05
CA TYR A 385 -18.60 19.45 14.60
C TYR A 385 -18.78 18.41 15.70
N ALA A 386 -19.88 18.50 16.44
CA ALA A 386 -20.25 17.48 17.41
C ALA A 386 -21.28 16.53 16.77
N PRO A 387 -21.04 15.21 16.74
CA PRO A 387 -22.07 14.29 16.28
C PRO A 387 -23.25 14.28 17.25
N SER A 388 -24.46 14.03 16.74
CA SER A 388 -25.53 13.58 17.61
C SER A 388 -25.10 12.25 18.25
N ALA A 389 -25.48 12.01 19.51
CA ALA A 389 -25.08 10.80 20.23
C ALA A 389 -25.44 9.49 19.48
N ALA A 390 -26.42 9.55 18.57
CA ALA A 390 -26.69 8.53 17.57
C ALA A 390 -27.21 9.19 16.27
N PRO A 391 -26.53 9.04 15.13
CA PRO A 391 -27.08 9.41 13.83
C PRO A 391 -28.28 8.54 13.46
N ALA A 392 -29.37 9.14 12.97
CA ALA A 392 -30.56 8.38 12.58
C ALA A 392 -30.40 7.65 11.23
N ALA A 393 -29.66 8.26 10.29
CA ALA A 393 -29.41 7.73 8.96
C ALA A 393 -28.15 8.35 8.33
N PRO A 394 -27.58 7.72 7.28
CA PRO A 394 -26.54 8.34 6.46
C PRO A 394 -27.02 9.65 5.83
N LEU A 395 -26.13 10.63 5.69
CA LEU A 395 -26.45 11.98 5.23
C LEU A 395 -25.54 12.42 4.08
N VAL A 396 -26.13 12.92 3.00
CA VAL A 396 -25.45 13.72 1.99
C VAL A 396 -26.22 15.03 1.86
N PRO A 397 -25.63 16.19 2.21
CA PRO A 397 -26.39 17.42 2.34
C PRO A 397 -26.76 17.98 0.97
N ALA A 398 -27.98 18.53 0.85
CA ALA A 398 -28.40 19.27 -0.33
C ALA A 398 -27.74 20.66 -0.41
N ASP A 399 -27.45 21.27 0.74
CA ASP A 399 -26.70 22.52 0.85
C ASP A 399 -25.26 22.33 0.33
N PRO A 400 -24.81 23.08 -0.68
CA PRO A 400 -23.45 23.04 -1.21
C PRO A 400 -22.42 23.84 -0.37
N SER A 401 -22.73 24.25 0.86
CA SER A 401 -21.76 24.91 1.73
C SER A 401 -20.70 23.94 2.29
N VAL A 402 -19.46 24.43 2.45
CA VAL A 402 -18.36 23.66 3.09
C VAL A 402 -18.80 23.17 4.47
N ASN A 403 -19.47 24.04 5.23
CA ASN A 403 -19.93 23.73 6.58
C ASN A 403 -20.98 22.61 6.61
N ALA A 404 -21.95 22.60 5.68
CA ALA A 404 -22.94 21.53 5.62
C ALA A 404 -22.32 20.18 5.23
N VAL A 405 -21.40 20.18 4.27
CA VAL A 405 -20.67 18.97 3.86
C VAL A 405 -19.81 18.43 5.02
N ALA A 406 -19.09 19.30 5.72
CA ALA A 406 -18.29 18.97 6.90
C ALA A 406 -19.12 18.37 8.06
N ALA A 407 -20.28 18.98 8.35
CA ALA A 407 -21.21 18.45 9.34
C ALA A 407 -21.73 17.06 8.94
N ALA A 408 -22.06 16.85 7.66
CA ALA A 408 -22.50 15.55 7.16
C ALA A 408 -21.40 14.47 7.21
N MET A 409 -20.14 14.83 6.90
CA MET A 409 -19.00 13.93 7.09
C MET A 409 -18.89 13.46 8.55
N THR A 410 -19.09 14.38 9.51
CA THR A 410 -19.06 14.07 10.95
C THR A 410 -20.19 13.13 11.34
N VAL A 411 -21.41 13.39 10.87
CA VAL A 411 -22.58 12.52 11.08
C VAL A 411 -22.32 11.11 10.55
N ASN A 412 -21.79 11.01 9.32
CA ASN A 412 -21.53 9.71 8.71
C ASN A 412 -20.42 8.94 9.43
N MET A 413 -19.33 9.60 9.81
CA MET A 413 -18.24 8.95 10.55
C MET A 413 -18.70 8.48 11.94
N ALA A 414 -19.53 9.27 12.63
CA ALA A 414 -20.13 8.84 13.89
C ALA A 414 -21.02 7.60 13.71
N GLY A 415 -21.77 7.51 12.60
CA GLY A 415 -22.57 6.33 12.26
C GLY A 415 -21.70 5.09 12.02
N ILE A 416 -20.59 5.25 11.28
CA ILE A 416 -19.60 4.17 11.06
C ILE A 416 -19.04 3.68 12.41
N ARG A 417 -18.61 4.60 13.28
CA ARG A 417 -18.03 4.26 14.59
C ARG A 417 -19.02 3.59 15.53
N LEU A 418 -20.28 4.04 15.53
CA LEU A 418 -21.36 3.41 16.31
C LEU A 418 -21.59 1.97 15.87
N LEU A 419 -21.66 1.72 14.56
CA LEU A 419 -21.81 0.37 14.01
C LEU A 419 -20.55 -0.49 14.20
N TRP A 420 -19.36 0.11 14.26
CA TRP A 420 -18.12 -0.57 14.63
C TRP A 420 -18.10 -1.00 16.09
N ALA A 421 -18.60 -0.15 17.00
CA ALA A 421 -18.74 -0.50 18.40
C ALA A 421 -19.73 -1.67 18.58
N GLU A 422 -20.85 -1.62 17.87
CA GLU A 422 -21.82 -2.72 17.81
C GLU A 422 -21.22 -4.00 17.23
N LEU A 423 -20.49 -3.91 16.12
CA LEU A 423 -19.76 -5.05 15.54
C LEU A 423 -18.80 -5.67 16.55
N GLY A 424 -18.03 -4.83 17.25
CA GLY A 424 -17.10 -5.28 18.27
C GLY A 424 -17.80 -6.00 19.42
N GLN A 425 -18.90 -5.45 19.92
CA GLN A 425 -19.70 -6.07 20.98
C GLN A 425 -20.28 -7.42 20.53
N ARG A 426 -20.89 -7.48 19.34
CA ARG A 426 -21.53 -8.70 18.83
C ARG A 426 -20.52 -9.80 18.50
N SER A 427 -19.34 -9.43 17.99
CA SER A 427 -18.28 -10.39 17.63
C SER A 427 -17.32 -10.74 18.76
N GLY A 428 -17.35 -10.01 19.88
CA GLY A 428 -16.37 -10.16 20.97
C GLY A 428 -14.96 -9.67 20.60
N VAL A 429 -14.83 -8.86 19.55
CA VAL A 429 -13.56 -8.33 19.05
C VAL A 429 -13.48 -6.85 19.41
N ALA A 430 -12.35 -6.39 19.93
CA ALA A 430 -12.10 -4.97 20.19
C ALA A 430 -11.79 -4.22 18.87
N VAL A 431 -12.80 -4.05 18.02
CA VAL A 431 -12.71 -3.37 16.72
C VAL A 431 -12.31 -1.90 16.89
N GLU A 432 -13.01 -1.16 17.75
CA GLU A 432 -12.55 0.12 18.28
C GLU A 432 -12.44 -0.02 19.81
N PRO A 433 -11.22 -0.22 20.37
CA PRO A 433 -11.05 -0.42 21.81
C PRO A 433 -11.54 0.78 22.64
N PRO A 434 -11.99 0.60 23.90
CA PRO A 434 -12.51 1.70 24.72
C PRO A 434 -11.56 2.90 24.88
N ALA A 435 -10.24 2.66 24.97
CA ALA A 435 -9.25 3.72 25.04
C ALA A 435 -9.17 4.56 23.75
N GLN A 436 -9.28 3.88 22.59
CA GLN A 436 -9.35 4.50 21.27
C GLN A 436 -10.65 5.30 21.12
N THR A 437 -11.80 4.75 21.52
CA THR A 437 -13.07 5.46 21.54
C THR A 437 -13.00 6.74 22.39
N ALA A 438 -12.48 6.64 23.61
CA ALA A 438 -12.35 7.79 24.51
C ALA A 438 -11.46 8.90 23.93
N LEU A 439 -10.36 8.53 23.28
CA LEU A 439 -9.48 9.46 22.58
C LEU A 439 -10.20 10.14 21.41
N LEU A 440 -10.79 9.36 20.50
CA LEU A 440 -11.47 9.87 19.32
C LEU A 440 -12.65 10.79 19.68
N ASP A 441 -13.41 10.44 20.72
CA ASP A 441 -14.50 11.27 21.24
C ASP A 441 -14.02 12.54 21.94
N HIS A 442 -12.85 12.50 22.56
CA HIS A 442 -12.21 13.70 23.09
C HIS A 442 -11.80 14.62 21.94
N LEU A 443 -11.08 14.12 20.93
CA LEU A 443 -10.63 14.90 19.77
C LEU A 443 -11.81 15.54 19.04
N GLN A 444 -12.88 14.78 18.78
CA GLN A 444 -14.08 15.29 18.09
C GLN A 444 -14.76 16.45 18.84
N ARG A 445 -14.66 16.50 20.17
CA ARG A 445 -15.21 17.61 20.97
C ARG A 445 -14.25 18.79 21.06
N THR A 446 -12.95 18.54 21.12
CA THR A 446 -11.96 19.57 21.48
C THR A 446 -11.27 20.21 20.29
N VAL A 447 -11.21 19.56 19.12
CA VAL A 447 -10.53 20.07 17.93
C VAL A 447 -11.53 20.70 16.96
N PRO A 448 -11.51 22.03 16.76
CA PRO A 448 -12.30 22.68 15.71
C PRO A 448 -11.90 22.18 14.33
N GLY A 449 -12.85 22.09 13.40
CA GLY A 449 -12.59 21.69 12.03
C GLY A 449 -12.32 20.20 11.83
N LEU A 450 -12.33 19.38 12.90
CA LEU A 450 -12.28 17.92 12.79
C LEU A 450 -13.62 17.38 12.27
N VAL A 451 -13.60 16.86 11.04
CA VAL A 451 -14.81 16.36 10.36
C VAL A 451 -14.94 14.84 10.41
N ALA A 452 -13.86 14.15 10.74
CA ALA A 452 -13.86 12.71 10.97
C ALA A 452 -12.64 12.31 11.79
N ALA A 453 -12.80 11.38 12.71
CA ALA A 453 -11.70 10.68 13.34
C ALA A 453 -12.12 9.21 13.53
N GLY A 454 -11.17 8.29 13.42
CA GLY A 454 -11.46 6.86 13.54
C GLY A 454 -10.21 6.01 13.60
N VAL A 455 -10.42 4.70 13.76
CA VAL A 455 -9.36 3.68 13.64
C VAL A 455 -9.32 3.14 12.19
N PRO A 456 -8.15 3.11 11.53
CA PRO A 456 -8.06 2.68 10.13
C PRO A 456 -8.08 1.15 9.99
N GLY A 457 -8.39 0.67 8.79
CA GLY A 457 -8.21 -0.75 8.43
C GLY A 457 -9.21 -1.68 9.11
N ALA A 458 -8.70 -2.65 9.87
CA ALA A 458 -9.51 -3.56 10.67
C ALA A 458 -9.77 -3.01 12.09
N GLY A 459 -9.22 -1.84 12.43
CA GLY A 459 -9.29 -1.29 13.77
C GLY A 459 -8.26 -1.90 14.72
N GLY A 460 -8.55 -1.80 16.02
CA GLY A 460 -7.69 -2.25 17.10
C GLY A 460 -6.93 -1.10 17.75
N GLY A 461 -5.81 -1.44 18.38
CA GLY A 461 -5.01 -0.50 19.16
C GLY A 461 -3.89 0.21 18.39
N ASP A 462 -3.69 -0.07 17.11
CA ASP A 462 -2.46 0.32 16.37
C ASP A 462 -2.38 1.79 15.97
N ALA A 463 -3.47 2.37 15.48
CA ALA A 463 -3.41 3.70 14.89
C ALA A 463 -4.76 4.39 14.92
N ILE A 464 -4.74 5.71 14.77
CA ILE A 464 -5.90 6.54 14.45
C ILE A 464 -5.65 7.37 13.21
N PHE A 465 -6.74 7.81 12.60
CA PHE A 465 -6.74 8.89 11.64
C PHE A 465 -7.66 10.02 12.08
N GLY A 466 -7.36 11.23 11.62
CA GLY A 466 -8.24 12.39 11.68
C GLY A 466 -8.27 13.10 10.31
N LEU A 467 -9.43 13.62 9.94
CA LEU A 467 -9.62 14.50 8.79
C LEU A 467 -10.06 15.88 9.26
N VAL A 468 -9.30 16.90 8.89
CA VAL A 468 -9.47 18.28 9.38
C VAL A 468 -9.50 19.29 8.24
N LEU A 469 -10.30 20.35 8.40
CA LEU A 469 -10.42 21.44 7.43
C LEU A 469 -9.35 22.52 7.67
N GLY A 470 -8.50 22.75 6.69
CA GLY A 470 -7.48 23.78 6.71
C GLY A 470 -6.28 23.51 7.63
N GLU A 471 -5.23 24.32 7.45
CA GLU A 471 -3.96 24.22 8.16
C GLU A 471 -4.13 24.47 9.68
N ALA A 472 -4.95 25.46 10.07
CA ALA A 472 -5.15 25.79 11.48
C ALA A 472 -5.79 24.65 12.29
N ALA A 473 -6.77 23.93 11.71
CA ALA A 473 -7.39 22.78 12.36
C ALA A 473 -6.42 21.59 12.43
N ARG A 474 -5.54 21.45 11.43
CA ARG A 474 -4.45 20.48 11.44
C ARG A 474 -3.47 20.72 12.57
N ASP A 475 -3.01 21.96 12.75
CA ASP A 475 -2.13 22.33 13.87
C ASP A 475 -2.82 22.09 15.22
N ALA A 476 -4.12 22.40 15.33
CA ALA A 476 -4.90 22.14 16.53
C ALA A 476 -5.02 20.64 16.84
N LEU A 477 -5.24 19.78 15.82
CA LEU A 477 -5.25 18.33 15.97
C LEU A 477 -3.87 17.81 16.40
N ASP A 478 -2.81 18.27 15.74
CA ASP A 478 -1.43 17.90 16.06
C ASP A 478 -1.11 18.25 17.53
N ALA A 479 -1.49 19.44 18.00
CA ALA A 479 -1.33 19.84 19.39
C ALA A 479 -2.13 18.96 20.37
N ALA A 480 -3.38 18.61 20.03
CA ALA A 480 -4.22 17.75 20.86
C ALA A 480 -3.66 16.33 20.99
N LEU A 481 -3.17 15.76 19.88
CA LEU A 481 -2.51 14.44 19.85
C LEU A 481 -1.20 14.46 20.64
N ALA A 482 -0.41 15.53 20.49
CA ALA A 482 0.83 15.74 21.23
C ALA A 482 0.61 15.94 22.73
N ALA A 483 -0.61 16.14 23.22
CA ALA A 483 -0.91 16.16 24.65
C ALA A 483 -1.22 14.76 25.22
N TYR A 484 -1.57 13.77 24.39
CA TYR A 484 -2.11 12.49 24.83
C TYR A 484 -1.01 11.45 25.16
N PRO A 485 -0.77 11.07 26.43
CA PRO A 485 0.48 10.38 26.84
C PRO A 485 0.76 9.02 26.17
N GLN A 486 -0.27 8.36 25.64
CA GLN A 486 -0.17 7.04 25.01
C GLN A 486 0.11 7.09 23.49
N LEU A 487 0.17 8.29 22.91
CA LEU A 487 0.45 8.51 21.49
C LEU A 487 1.94 8.74 21.30
N VAL A 488 2.59 7.88 20.50
CA VAL A 488 4.06 7.82 20.45
C VAL A 488 4.62 8.41 19.16
N ILE A 489 3.94 8.35 18.02
CA ILE A 489 4.54 8.81 16.76
C ILE A 489 3.56 9.53 15.84
N ARG A 490 3.98 10.72 15.42
CA ARG A 490 3.55 11.37 14.17
C ARG A 490 4.12 10.56 13.01
N LEU A 491 3.27 9.94 12.19
CA LEU A 491 3.75 9.53 10.86
C LEU A 491 4.22 10.80 10.15
N PRO A 492 5.47 10.84 9.63
CA PRO A 492 6.17 12.07 9.32
C PRO A 492 5.35 12.99 8.42
N VAL A 493 5.65 14.27 8.62
CA VAL A 493 4.87 15.51 8.43
C VAL A 493 4.07 15.65 7.15
N ASP A 494 4.19 14.78 6.16
CA ASP A 494 3.54 14.94 4.87
C ASP A 494 3.03 13.58 4.39
N VAL A 495 1.97 13.07 5.03
CA VAL A 495 1.08 12.04 4.47
C VAL A 495 -0.05 12.78 3.75
N ASP A 496 0.27 13.26 2.56
CA ASP A 496 -0.67 13.93 1.68
C ASP A 496 -1.49 12.89 0.92
N ALA A 497 -2.80 12.88 1.15
CA ALA A 497 -3.72 12.00 0.44
C ALA A 497 -4.08 12.50 -0.98
N ARG A 498 -3.47 13.60 -1.42
CA ARG A 498 -3.57 14.20 -2.77
C ARG A 498 -2.52 13.64 -3.74
N ALA A 499 -1.63 12.76 -3.26
CA ALA A 499 -0.58 12.16 -4.07
C ALA A 499 -1.15 11.13 -5.06
N GLY A 500 -1.44 11.59 -6.28
CA GLY A 500 -1.52 10.73 -7.46
C GLY A 500 -0.24 9.92 -7.68
N LEU A 501 -0.33 8.81 -8.41
CA LEU A 501 0.76 7.86 -8.64
C LEU A 501 2.02 8.55 -9.17
N GLY A 502 3.16 8.28 -8.52
CA GLY A 502 4.46 8.78 -8.97
C GLY A 502 4.81 8.24 -10.35
N GLU A 503 5.57 9.02 -11.10
CA GLU A 503 6.08 8.65 -12.42
C GLU A 503 6.91 7.36 -12.32
N THR A 504 6.59 6.36 -13.16
CA THR A 504 7.59 5.37 -13.55
C THR A 504 8.61 6.08 -14.41
N ASP A 505 9.61 6.66 -13.77
CA ASP A 505 10.66 7.39 -14.44
C ASP A 505 11.56 6.40 -15.18
N VAL A 506 11.31 6.21 -16.48
CA VAL A 506 12.18 5.45 -17.40
C VAL A 506 13.29 6.39 -17.88
N GLY A 507 14.03 6.98 -16.94
CA GLY A 507 15.05 7.98 -17.21
C GLY A 507 16.40 7.38 -17.60
N ALA A 508 16.84 7.66 -18.83
CA ALA A 508 18.26 7.61 -19.19
C ALA A 508 19.03 8.57 -18.28
N GLY A 509 20.11 8.09 -17.66
CA GLY A 509 20.70 8.75 -16.50
C GLY A 509 21.16 10.19 -16.73
N THR A 510 20.75 11.07 -15.82
CA THR A 510 21.51 12.24 -15.35
C THR A 510 21.18 12.47 -13.86
N ALA A 511 22.11 13.08 -13.13
CA ALA A 511 22.12 13.26 -11.68
C ALA A 511 21.00 14.21 -11.16
N PRO A 512 20.75 14.29 -9.83
CA PRO A 512 19.53 14.91 -9.30
C PRO A 512 19.61 16.44 -9.44
N ALA A 513 18.62 17.03 -10.13
CA ALA A 513 18.37 18.47 -10.08
C ALA A 513 17.30 18.76 -9.02
N ALA A 514 17.48 19.88 -8.32
CA ALA A 514 16.73 20.30 -7.15
C ALA A 514 15.21 20.43 -7.38
N MET A 515 14.47 20.24 -6.29
CA MET A 515 13.02 20.39 -6.20
C MET A 515 12.54 21.74 -6.75
N SER A 516 11.58 21.69 -7.67
CA SER A 516 10.67 22.80 -7.96
C SER A 516 9.24 22.25 -7.94
N GLU A 517 8.35 22.97 -7.24
CA GLU A 517 6.96 22.62 -6.96
C GLU A 517 6.13 22.18 -8.19
N PRO A 518 5.16 21.27 -8.04
CA PRO A 518 4.19 21.03 -9.11
C PRO A 518 3.02 22.02 -8.99
N ALA A 519 2.96 22.95 -9.96
CA ALA A 519 1.71 23.61 -10.34
C ALA A 519 0.72 22.57 -10.90
N GLY A 520 -0.58 22.83 -10.71
CA GLY A 520 -1.65 21.83 -10.76
C GLY A 520 -1.94 21.16 -12.11
N GLY A 521 -2.68 20.06 -12.03
CA GLY A 521 -3.22 19.34 -13.20
C GLY A 521 -4.05 18.14 -12.75
N LEU A 522 -5.37 18.26 -12.90
CA LEU A 522 -6.38 17.24 -12.62
C LEU A 522 -6.34 16.09 -13.64
N CYS A 523 -6.75 14.91 -13.19
CA CYS A 523 -7.47 13.83 -13.87
C CYS A 523 -7.63 13.89 -15.42
N GLN A 524 -7.19 12.80 -16.07
CA GLN A 524 -7.73 12.12 -17.26
C GLN A 524 -6.94 12.14 -18.60
N THR A 525 -7.06 10.96 -19.24
CA THR A 525 -6.95 10.60 -20.67
C THR A 525 -5.56 10.50 -21.32
N ILE A 526 -5.19 9.25 -21.68
CA ILE A 526 -4.18 8.93 -22.70
C ILE A 526 -4.96 8.68 -23.99
N GLU A 527 -4.90 9.60 -24.96
CA GLU A 527 -5.31 9.31 -26.33
C GLU A 527 -4.21 8.56 -27.09
N PRO A 528 -4.56 7.65 -28.02
CA PRO A 528 -3.59 6.94 -28.85
C PRO A 528 -3.16 7.82 -30.03
N LEU A 529 -1.85 8.03 -30.17
CA LEU A 529 -1.30 8.56 -31.43
C LEU A 529 -1.23 7.42 -32.46
N GLN A 530 -2.07 7.55 -33.49
CA GLN A 530 -2.05 6.77 -34.71
C GLN A 530 -0.76 7.01 -35.53
N GLU A 531 -0.32 5.93 -36.19
CA GLU A 531 0.46 5.85 -37.43
C GLU A 531 1.64 6.80 -37.66
N LEU A 532 2.85 6.22 -37.68
CA LEU A 532 3.75 6.18 -38.84
C LEU A 532 4.81 5.06 -38.70
#